data_AF-A0A853SZC3-F1
#
_entry.id   AF-A0A853SZC3-F1
#
_cell.length_a   1.000
_cell.length_b   1.000
_cell.length_c   1.000
_cell.angle_alpha   90.00
_cell.angle_beta   90.00
_cell.angle_gamma   90.00
#
_symmetry.space_group_name_H-M   'P 1'
#
loop_
_entity.id
_entity.type
_entity.pdbx_description
1 polymer ?
#
loop_
_entity_poly.entity_id
_entity_poly.type
_entity_poly.pdbx_seq_one_letter_code
_entity_poly.pdbx_strand_id
1 'polypeptide(L)'
;MPPPIQALAGVGLRAAHYRDFLARRPQVGWLEVHTENYLQPSGWDNHVLQTLRQDYPISLHGVGLGLGSARGFSESHLQRVRAVVERIEPSLVSEHLSWGAVVQQQLNDLLPLALNGAALDLLCARVGRVQDVLKRPILLENVSTCLRFADDAMSEAQFLAELARRSGCGLLLDINNLYVNQCNHGEDAMLAMQAIAPGSVGELHLGGHLLTPHAVIDHHGAAVADPVWELYAAALQRFGAIPTLVEWDTDLPPLDILLGEADKAQAMLARHAPQTPSWQAASPPSPPLPASLDALVAGQQAFAIALLDTGATLPSFAGGAVPQRFALYRGNLSATWRRTLGHAYPVVLALVGEDFFGGLARAYGRQMPSDSADLNQFGARFADFLAAFPPVAALPYLPDMARLEWALHLAHYAADAQALAPESLAALHPDQLEMRRFTLHPACTLLVSDWQVAALWQAHQEEDGSGMFPQDLQVASWALVCRPRWKAQLLVLDAAAHAALQALQQGQTFGAALDAAFELDPAFDLTAHLRQWLAHAVLAA
;
A
#
# COMPACT_ATOMS: atom_id res chain seq x y z
N MET A 1 15.09 10.66 -19.12
CA MET A 1 13.68 11.09 -18.97
C MET A 1 12.83 10.08 -19.70
N PRO A 2 11.87 9.43 -19.03
CA PRO A 2 10.89 8.58 -19.70
C PRO A 2 10.09 9.41 -20.71
N PRO A 3 9.61 8.80 -21.80
CA PRO A 3 8.74 9.49 -22.73
C PRO A 3 7.45 9.92 -22.00
N PRO A 4 6.91 11.11 -22.30
CA PRO A 4 5.64 11.55 -21.75
C PRO A 4 4.53 10.59 -22.19
N ILE A 5 3.61 10.27 -21.29
CA ILE A 5 2.40 9.51 -21.65
C ILE A 5 1.51 10.47 -22.44
N GLN A 6 1.27 10.19 -23.73
CA GLN A 6 0.44 11.05 -24.58
C GLN A 6 -0.59 10.23 -25.34
N ALA A 7 -1.88 10.47 -25.07
CA ALA A 7 -3.00 9.87 -25.79
C ALA A 7 -3.00 8.32 -25.84
N LEU A 8 -2.52 7.69 -24.76
CA LEU A 8 -2.47 6.24 -24.63
C LEU A 8 -3.33 5.73 -23.48
N ALA A 9 -3.92 4.55 -23.69
CA ALA A 9 -4.56 3.78 -22.63
C ALA A 9 -3.52 2.97 -21.83
N GLY A 10 -3.68 2.96 -20.52
CA GLY A 10 -2.88 2.22 -19.56
C GLY A 10 -3.72 1.31 -18.69
N VAL A 11 -3.06 0.51 -17.86
CA VAL A 11 -3.72 -0.36 -16.86
C VAL A 11 -2.98 -0.31 -15.52
N GLY A 12 -3.74 -0.48 -14.43
CA GLY A 12 -3.16 -0.68 -13.11
C GLY A 12 -2.35 -1.97 -13.06
N LEU A 13 -1.08 -1.89 -12.66
CA LEU A 13 -0.24 -3.05 -12.42
C LEU A 13 -0.43 -3.51 -10.97
N ARG A 14 -0.95 -4.73 -10.79
CA ARG A 14 -1.16 -5.39 -9.49
C ARG A 14 -0.40 -6.71 -9.44
N ALA A 15 -0.08 -7.17 -8.22
CA ALA A 15 0.77 -8.35 -7.99
C ALA A 15 0.28 -9.62 -8.73
N ALA A 16 -1.04 -9.78 -8.85
CA ALA A 16 -1.66 -10.90 -9.58
C ALA A 16 -1.23 -10.98 -11.06
N HIS A 17 -0.92 -9.84 -11.70
CA HIS A 17 -0.54 -9.78 -13.10
C HIS A 17 0.97 -9.71 -13.35
N TYR A 18 1.81 -9.64 -12.30
CA TYR A 18 3.25 -9.47 -12.43
C TYR A 18 3.90 -10.53 -13.33
N ARG A 19 3.53 -11.80 -13.16
CA ARG A 19 4.10 -12.91 -13.95
C ARG A 19 3.77 -12.76 -15.43
N ASP A 20 2.54 -12.39 -15.75
CA ASP A 20 2.09 -12.24 -17.14
C ASP A 20 2.77 -11.04 -17.82
N PHE A 21 2.90 -9.90 -17.14
CA PHE A 21 3.68 -8.76 -17.65
C PHE A 21 5.16 -9.11 -17.84
N LEU A 22 5.74 -9.85 -16.88
CA LEU A 22 7.14 -10.28 -16.95
C LEU A 22 7.40 -11.30 -18.07
N ALA A 23 6.43 -12.15 -18.39
CA ALA A 23 6.58 -13.18 -19.43
C ALA A 23 6.19 -12.68 -20.83
N ARG A 24 5.07 -11.96 -20.94
CA ARG A 24 4.43 -11.66 -22.23
C ARG A 24 4.75 -10.28 -22.78
N ARG A 25 5.10 -9.30 -21.92
CA ARG A 25 5.24 -7.88 -22.31
C ARG A 25 4.08 -7.40 -23.20
N PRO A 26 2.83 -7.44 -22.70
CA PRO A 26 1.67 -7.05 -23.52
C PRO A 26 1.79 -5.62 -24.04
N GLN A 27 1.23 -5.35 -25.21
CA GLN A 27 1.20 -4.00 -25.78
C GLN A 27 0.15 -3.15 -25.06
N VAL A 28 0.57 -2.42 -24.04
CA VAL A 28 -0.24 -1.40 -23.34
C VAL A 28 0.58 -0.12 -23.24
N GLY A 29 -0.09 1.04 -23.22
CA GLY A 29 0.59 2.31 -23.35
C GLY A 29 1.46 2.71 -22.15
N TRP A 30 1.04 2.35 -20.95
CA TRP A 30 1.71 2.69 -19.69
C TRP A 30 1.10 1.91 -18.52
N LEU A 31 1.80 1.92 -17.37
CA LEU A 31 1.39 1.22 -16.17
C LEU A 31 1.25 2.19 -15.00
N GLU A 32 0.19 2.04 -14.23
CA GLU A 32 0.06 2.71 -12.93
C GLU A 32 0.36 1.75 -11.78
N VAL A 33 1.02 2.25 -10.75
CA VAL A 33 1.19 1.54 -9.49
C VAL A 33 0.87 2.41 -8.29
N HIS A 34 0.39 1.79 -7.20
CA HIS A 34 0.24 2.48 -5.92
C HIS A 34 1.60 2.75 -5.30
N THR A 35 1.88 4.03 -5.05
CA THR A 35 3.17 4.52 -4.54
C THR A 35 3.57 3.81 -3.24
N GLU A 36 2.59 3.58 -2.36
CA GLU A 36 2.76 3.03 -1.03
C GLU A 36 3.35 1.61 -1.03
N ASN A 37 3.08 0.83 -2.08
CA ASN A 37 3.62 -0.52 -2.24
C ASN A 37 5.13 -0.53 -2.54
N TYR A 38 5.70 0.61 -2.92
CA TYR A 38 7.11 0.73 -3.35
C TYR A 38 7.93 1.65 -2.45
N LEU A 39 7.44 1.96 -1.24
CA LEU A 39 8.17 2.81 -0.31
C LEU A 39 9.52 2.20 0.12
N GLN A 40 9.65 0.87 0.06
CA GLN A 40 10.92 0.16 0.25
C GLN A 40 11.55 -0.24 -1.09
N PRO A 41 12.85 0.04 -1.33
CA PRO A 41 13.51 -0.22 -2.60
C PRO A 41 14.02 -1.67 -2.71
N SER A 42 13.19 -2.66 -2.38
CA SER A 42 13.65 -4.04 -2.20
C SER A 42 12.59 -5.07 -2.56
N GLY A 43 13.00 -6.33 -2.66
CA GLY A 43 12.07 -7.45 -2.81
C GLY A 43 11.52 -7.61 -4.23
N TRP A 44 10.57 -8.54 -4.36
CA TRP A 44 10.01 -8.94 -5.65
C TRP A 44 9.32 -7.80 -6.39
N ASP A 45 8.48 -7.04 -5.70
CA ASP A 45 7.69 -5.96 -6.29
C ASP A 45 8.58 -4.89 -6.90
N ASN A 46 9.59 -4.43 -6.16
CA ASN A 46 10.57 -3.47 -6.68
C ASN A 46 11.34 -4.06 -7.87
N HIS A 47 11.71 -5.34 -7.86
CA HIS A 47 12.34 -5.99 -9.01
C HIS A 47 11.43 -5.99 -10.25
N VAL A 48 10.14 -6.32 -10.09
CA VAL A 48 9.15 -6.31 -11.18
C VAL A 48 9.03 -4.90 -11.75
N LEU A 49 8.81 -3.89 -10.90
CA LEU A 49 8.65 -2.51 -11.35
C LEU A 49 9.91 -1.98 -12.03
N GLN A 50 11.10 -2.24 -11.48
CA GLN A 50 12.38 -1.84 -12.09
C GLN A 50 12.64 -2.52 -13.43
N THR A 51 12.12 -3.74 -13.62
CA THR A 51 12.22 -4.46 -14.88
C THR A 51 11.24 -3.87 -15.90
N LEU A 52 9.97 -3.71 -15.53
CA LEU A 52 8.92 -3.25 -16.45
C LEU A 52 9.05 -1.77 -16.81
N ARG A 53 9.56 -0.91 -15.92
CA ARG A 53 9.75 0.53 -16.24
C ARG A 53 10.77 0.78 -17.36
N GLN A 54 11.54 -0.23 -17.76
CA GLN A 54 12.44 -0.13 -18.92
C GLN A 54 11.65 -0.14 -20.23
N ASP A 55 10.47 -0.75 -20.22
CA ASP A 55 9.61 -0.94 -21.39
C ASP A 55 8.35 -0.05 -21.34
N TYR A 56 7.85 0.28 -20.14
CA TYR A 56 6.61 1.03 -19.94
C TYR A 56 6.84 2.34 -19.17
N PRO A 57 6.25 3.46 -19.59
CA PRO A 57 6.08 4.62 -18.74
C PRO A 57 5.30 4.25 -17.48
N ILE A 58 5.68 4.84 -16.34
CA ILE A 58 5.06 4.57 -15.03
C ILE A 58 4.32 5.82 -14.54
N SER A 59 3.10 5.65 -14.05
CA SER A 59 2.40 6.59 -13.17
C SER A 59 2.49 6.10 -11.72
N LEU A 60 2.83 7.00 -10.79
CA LEU A 60 2.76 6.74 -9.37
C LEU A 60 1.50 7.38 -8.80
N HIS A 61 0.58 6.56 -8.35
CA HIS A 61 -0.67 7.00 -7.74
C HIS A 61 -0.62 6.79 -6.22
N GLY A 62 -0.76 7.85 -5.44
CA GLY A 62 -0.59 7.81 -3.98
C GLY A 62 -1.92 7.60 -3.27
N VAL A 63 -1.92 6.77 -2.22
CA VAL A 63 -3.08 6.54 -1.34
C VAL A 63 -2.81 6.92 0.13
N GLY A 64 -1.62 7.42 0.46
CA GLY A 64 -1.15 7.56 1.85
C GLY A 64 -0.85 8.98 2.34
N LEU A 65 -0.80 10.00 1.47
CA LEU A 65 -0.42 11.36 1.91
C LEU A 65 -1.54 12.08 2.67
N GLY A 66 -2.80 11.86 2.30
CA GLY A 66 -3.97 12.38 2.98
C GLY A 66 -3.94 13.89 3.08
N LEU A 67 -3.74 14.57 1.94
CA LEU A 67 -3.43 16.00 1.85
C LEU A 67 -4.44 16.92 2.57
N GLY A 68 -5.69 16.47 2.73
CA GLY A 68 -6.74 17.18 3.47
C GLY A 68 -6.72 17.02 4.97
N SER A 69 -5.80 16.24 5.54
CA SER A 69 -5.73 16.04 6.99
C SER A 69 -5.25 17.33 7.68
N ALA A 70 -6.13 17.97 8.44
CA ALA A 70 -5.82 19.22 9.15
C ALA A 70 -4.74 19.02 10.22
N ARG A 71 -4.65 17.81 10.76
CA ARG A 71 -3.54 17.29 11.58
C ARG A 71 -3.17 15.90 11.07
N GLY A 72 -1.92 15.47 11.31
CA GLY A 72 -1.47 14.12 10.94
C GLY A 72 -0.82 14.00 9.56
N PHE A 73 -0.72 15.09 8.79
CA PHE A 73 0.15 15.12 7.60
C PHE A 73 1.61 14.85 7.98
N SER A 74 2.23 13.88 7.33
CA SER A 74 3.55 13.36 7.69
C SER A 74 4.65 13.78 6.71
N GLU A 75 5.55 14.66 7.15
CA GLU A 75 6.74 15.04 6.36
C GLU A 75 7.68 13.86 6.13
N SER A 76 7.79 12.92 7.08
CA SER A 76 8.63 11.73 6.92
C SER A 76 8.07 10.80 5.84
N HIS A 77 6.74 10.66 5.76
CA HIS A 77 6.10 9.91 4.69
C HIS A 77 6.30 10.59 3.33
N LEU A 78 6.16 11.91 3.25
CA LEU A 78 6.45 12.66 2.02
C LEU A 78 7.91 12.49 1.55
N GLN A 79 8.90 12.45 2.45
CA GLN A 79 10.28 12.16 2.06
C GLN A 79 10.46 10.74 1.50
N ARG A 80 9.71 9.76 2.02
CA ARG A 80 9.71 8.40 1.47
C ARG A 80 9.11 8.37 0.06
N VAL A 81 7.98 9.05 -0.15
CA VAL A 81 7.37 9.23 -1.49
C VAL A 81 8.36 9.88 -2.45
N ARG A 82 9.06 10.95 -2.02
CA ARG A 82 10.13 11.58 -2.79
C ARG A 82 11.20 10.57 -3.21
N ALA A 83 11.67 9.73 -2.30
CA ALA A 83 12.67 8.72 -2.61
C ALA A 83 12.17 7.67 -3.64
N VAL A 84 10.87 7.37 -3.68
CA VAL A 84 10.26 6.55 -4.74
C VAL A 84 10.25 7.31 -6.06
N VAL A 85 9.80 8.56 -6.07
CA VAL A 85 9.75 9.41 -7.28
C VAL A 85 11.15 9.56 -7.90
N GLU A 86 12.18 9.82 -7.09
CA GLU A 86 13.57 9.94 -7.55
C GLU A 86 14.11 8.62 -8.12
N ARG A 87 13.71 7.47 -7.55
CA ARG A 87 14.19 6.15 -7.97
C ARG A 87 13.47 5.60 -9.21
N ILE A 88 12.17 5.84 -9.32
CA ILE A 88 11.32 5.33 -10.40
C ILE A 88 11.36 6.26 -11.61
N GLU A 89 11.57 7.56 -11.39
CA GLU A 89 11.46 8.61 -12.41
C GLU A 89 10.13 8.53 -13.18
N PRO A 90 8.95 8.57 -12.51
CA PRO A 90 7.68 8.32 -13.18
C PRO A 90 7.29 9.45 -14.14
N SER A 91 6.44 9.14 -15.11
CA SER A 91 5.86 10.13 -16.02
C SER A 91 4.82 11.01 -15.33
N LEU A 92 4.00 10.42 -14.45
CA LEU A 92 2.95 11.11 -13.68
C LEU A 92 3.06 10.76 -12.19
N VAL A 93 2.61 11.68 -11.34
CA VAL A 93 2.47 11.48 -9.90
C VAL A 93 1.12 12.08 -9.48
N SER A 94 0.26 11.29 -8.85
CA SER A 94 -1.08 11.70 -8.44
C SER A 94 -1.36 11.38 -6.97
N GLU A 95 -2.35 12.06 -6.40
CA GLU A 95 -2.94 11.83 -5.07
C GLU A 95 -4.43 12.21 -5.13
N HIS A 96 -5.18 11.83 -4.11
CA HIS A 96 -6.59 12.04 -3.93
C HIS A 96 -6.91 13.33 -3.19
N LEU A 97 -8.11 13.86 -3.49
CA LEU A 97 -8.77 14.87 -2.70
C LEU A 97 -9.41 14.26 -1.44
N SER A 98 -8.57 13.80 -0.50
CA SER A 98 -9.04 13.14 0.71
C SER A 98 -8.24 13.56 1.94
N TRP A 99 -8.74 13.16 3.11
CA TRP A 99 -7.97 13.13 4.35
C TRP A 99 -7.99 11.71 4.92
N GLY A 100 -7.02 11.40 5.78
CA GLY A 100 -6.88 10.05 6.31
C GLY A 100 -6.25 9.99 7.70
N ALA A 101 -6.03 11.14 8.33
CA ALA A 101 -5.32 11.21 9.61
C ALA A 101 -5.93 12.24 10.57
N VAL A 102 -5.76 11.97 11.86
CA VAL A 102 -5.88 12.97 12.93
C VAL A 102 -4.62 12.91 13.81
N VAL A 103 -4.52 13.74 14.85
CA VAL A 103 -3.29 13.94 15.63
C VAL A 103 -2.63 12.63 16.12
N GLN A 104 -3.43 11.65 16.55
CA GLN A 104 -2.95 10.45 17.23
C GLN A 104 -3.09 9.16 16.41
N GLN A 105 -3.69 9.23 15.21
CA GLN A 105 -3.99 8.02 14.43
C GLN A 105 -4.04 8.30 12.94
N GLN A 106 -3.64 7.28 12.19
CA GLN A 106 -3.85 7.13 10.76
C GLN A 106 -5.05 6.20 10.56
N LEU A 107 -6.01 6.61 9.74
CA LEU A 107 -7.21 5.85 9.43
C LEU A 107 -7.01 4.99 8.18
N ASN A 108 -6.01 5.31 7.36
CA ASN A 108 -5.64 4.58 6.15
C ASN A 108 -6.83 4.36 5.21
N ASP A 109 -7.61 5.42 5.00
CA ASP A 109 -8.79 5.47 4.14
C ASP A 109 -8.86 6.84 3.45
N LEU A 110 -9.59 6.92 2.33
CA LEU A 110 -9.79 8.13 1.55
C LEU A 110 -11.09 8.81 2.01
N LEU A 111 -11.01 9.57 3.10
CA LEU A 111 -12.19 10.12 3.76
C LEU A 111 -12.69 11.41 3.11
N PRO A 112 -14.03 11.67 3.13
CA PRO A 112 -14.63 12.81 2.46
C PRO A 112 -14.17 14.13 3.11
N LEU A 113 -13.79 15.09 2.27
CA LEU A 113 -13.40 16.43 2.69
C LEU A 113 -14.62 17.36 2.77
N ALA A 114 -14.66 18.25 3.77
CA ALA A 114 -15.59 19.38 3.74
C ALA A 114 -15.15 20.40 2.67
N LEU A 115 -16.00 20.68 1.69
CA LEU A 115 -15.68 21.47 0.51
C LEU A 115 -15.90 22.97 0.77
N ASN A 116 -15.07 23.55 1.63
CA ASN A 116 -15.14 24.96 2.01
C ASN A 116 -13.79 25.68 1.84
N GLY A 117 -13.79 27.01 2.04
CA GLY A 117 -12.60 27.84 1.85
C GLY A 117 -11.41 27.45 2.72
N ALA A 118 -11.63 27.04 3.97
CA ALA A 118 -10.55 26.62 4.86
C ALA A 118 -9.87 25.34 4.38
N ALA A 119 -10.66 24.37 3.89
CA ALA A 119 -10.12 23.13 3.33
C ALA A 119 -9.38 23.40 2.02
N LEU A 120 -9.91 24.28 1.17
CA LEU A 120 -9.25 24.69 -0.08
C LEU A 120 -7.90 25.35 0.17
N ASP A 121 -7.81 26.26 1.14
CA ASP A 121 -6.56 26.93 1.49
C ASP A 121 -5.53 25.94 2.05
N LEU A 122 -5.96 24.99 2.89
CA LEU A 122 -5.11 23.89 3.38
C LEU A 122 -4.57 23.03 2.24
N LEU A 123 -5.43 22.58 1.34
CA LEU A 123 -5.04 21.76 0.18
C LEU A 123 -4.10 22.53 -0.73
N CYS A 124 -4.35 23.80 -1.03
CA CYS A 124 -3.44 24.62 -1.84
C CYS A 124 -2.03 24.67 -1.22
N ALA A 125 -1.94 24.91 0.10
CA ALA A 125 -0.66 24.93 0.81
C ALA A 125 0.03 23.55 0.79
N ARG A 126 -0.72 22.46 0.97
CA ARG A 126 -0.19 21.09 0.97
C ARG A 126 0.27 20.64 -0.41
N VAL A 127 -0.49 20.92 -1.45
CA VAL A 127 -0.11 20.67 -2.85
C VAL A 127 1.15 21.45 -3.19
N GLY A 128 1.22 22.74 -2.84
CA GLY A 128 2.43 23.54 -3.01
C GLY A 128 3.65 22.91 -2.34
N ARG A 129 3.50 22.48 -1.07
CA ARG A 129 4.56 21.79 -0.31
C ARG A 129 5.01 20.49 -0.97
N VAL A 130 4.07 19.66 -1.45
CA VAL A 130 4.40 18.39 -2.11
C VAL A 130 5.14 18.66 -3.42
N GLN A 131 4.65 19.56 -4.27
CA GLN A 131 5.32 19.94 -5.52
C GLN A 131 6.74 20.50 -5.26
N ASP A 132 6.92 21.29 -4.21
CA ASP A 132 8.23 21.81 -3.79
C ASP A 132 9.21 20.70 -3.37
N VAL A 133 8.73 19.66 -2.70
CA VAL A 133 9.56 18.53 -2.27
C VAL A 133 9.86 17.58 -3.43
N LEU A 134 8.85 17.28 -4.26
CA LEU A 134 8.97 16.38 -5.41
C LEU A 134 9.62 17.05 -6.64
N LYS A 135 9.73 18.38 -6.65
CA LYS A 135 10.28 19.20 -7.75
C LYS A 135 9.56 18.99 -9.08
N ARG A 136 8.25 18.74 -9.03
CA ARG A 136 7.39 18.53 -10.19
C ARG A 136 5.92 18.81 -9.86
N PRO A 137 5.08 19.12 -10.85
CA PRO A 137 3.64 19.14 -10.63
C PRO A 137 3.12 17.75 -10.30
N ILE A 138 2.07 17.70 -9.50
CA ILE A 138 1.28 16.49 -9.23
C ILE A 138 -0.13 16.63 -9.84
N LEU A 139 -0.84 15.52 -9.94
CA LEU A 139 -2.27 15.50 -10.26
C LEU A 139 -3.10 15.25 -8.99
N LEU A 140 -4.23 15.94 -8.86
CA LEU A 140 -5.19 15.71 -7.78
C LEU A 140 -6.45 15.04 -8.32
N GLU A 141 -6.85 13.96 -7.69
CA GLU A 141 -7.99 13.14 -8.08
C GLU A 141 -9.28 13.48 -7.32
N ASN A 142 -10.42 13.46 -8.02
CA ASN A 142 -11.75 13.45 -7.40
C ASN A 142 -12.07 12.08 -6.79
N VAL A 143 -12.58 12.08 -5.56
CA VAL A 143 -12.97 10.85 -4.86
C VAL A 143 -14.47 10.62 -4.94
N SER A 144 -14.90 9.36 -4.92
CA SER A 144 -16.30 9.04 -4.62
C SER A 144 -16.59 9.17 -3.13
N THR A 145 -17.77 9.68 -2.80
CA THR A 145 -18.20 9.84 -1.42
C THR A 145 -19.63 9.38 -1.23
N CYS A 146 -19.92 8.82 -0.05
CA CYS A 146 -21.29 8.45 0.34
C CYS A 146 -22.03 9.60 1.07
N LEU A 147 -21.30 10.63 1.51
CA LEU A 147 -21.80 11.74 2.33
C LEU A 147 -21.24 13.08 1.85
N ARG A 148 -22.07 14.13 1.88
CA ARG A 148 -21.69 15.54 1.72
C ARG A 148 -21.87 16.27 3.05
N PHE A 149 -20.99 17.19 3.40
CA PHE A 149 -21.11 17.94 4.64
C PHE A 149 -22.18 19.03 4.50
N ALA A 150 -22.90 19.33 5.58
CA ALA A 150 -23.93 20.37 5.54
C ALA A 150 -23.35 21.77 5.27
N ASP A 151 -22.08 21.98 5.62
CA ASP A 151 -21.35 23.25 5.48
C ASP A 151 -20.50 23.31 4.20
N ASP A 152 -20.72 22.42 3.24
CA ASP A 152 -20.07 22.50 1.92
C ASP A 152 -20.45 23.82 1.23
N ALA A 153 -19.46 24.58 0.79
CA ALA A 153 -19.63 25.92 0.21
C ALA A 153 -19.51 25.94 -1.32
N MET A 154 -19.06 24.82 -1.91
CA MET A 154 -18.89 24.64 -3.35
C MET A 154 -19.05 23.17 -3.73
N SER A 155 -19.32 22.88 -4.99
CA SER A 155 -19.27 21.51 -5.49
C SER A 155 -17.82 21.00 -5.58
N GLU A 156 -17.64 19.68 -5.63
CA GLU A 156 -16.32 19.06 -5.76
C GLU A 156 -15.58 19.50 -7.02
N ALA A 157 -16.29 19.60 -8.15
CA ALA A 157 -15.72 20.08 -9.40
C ALA A 157 -15.29 21.56 -9.31
N GLN A 158 -16.05 22.41 -8.62
CA GLN A 158 -15.65 23.78 -8.34
C GLN A 158 -14.42 23.85 -7.42
N PHE A 159 -14.37 22.98 -6.40
CA PHE A 159 -13.24 22.86 -5.49
C PHE A 159 -11.96 22.47 -6.24
N LEU A 160 -12.01 21.43 -7.08
CA LEU A 160 -10.88 20.96 -7.87
C LEU A 160 -10.42 21.99 -8.90
N ALA A 161 -11.36 22.63 -9.61
CA ALA A 161 -11.03 23.67 -10.58
C ALA A 161 -10.30 24.84 -9.90
N GLU A 162 -10.76 25.27 -8.72
CA GLU A 162 -10.11 26.35 -7.98
C GLU A 162 -8.78 25.92 -7.34
N LEU A 163 -8.67 24.68 -6.85
CA LEU A 163 -7.43 24.10 -6.33
C LEU A 163 -6.35 24.05 -7.41
N ALA A 164 -6.67 23.52 -8.59
CA ALA A 164 -5.75 23.50 -9.73
C ALA A 164 -5.32 24.92 -10.13
N ARG A 165 -6.26 25.86 -10.21
CA ARG A 165 -5.99 27.26 -10.55
C ARG A 165 -5.06 27.95 -9.53
N ARG A 166 -5.23 27.69 -8.23
CA ARG A 166 -4.43 28.34 -7.16
C ARG A 166 -3.08 27.70 -6.91
N SER A 167 -2.98 26.38 -7.07
CA SER A 167 -1.77 25.61 -6.72
C SER A 167 -0.90 25.24 -7.92
N GLY A 168 -1.44 25.33 -9.14
CA GLY A 168 -0.77 24.92 -10.37
C GLY A 168 -0.71 23.40 -10.58
N CYS A 169 -1.35 22.60 -9.73
CA CYS A 169 -1.45 21.16 -9.97
C CYS A 169 -2.32 20.86 -11.19
N GLY A 170 -2.11 19.69 -11.79
CA GLY A 170 -3.07 19.13 -12.72
C GLY A 170 -4.17 18.37 -11.98
N LEU A 171 -5.14 17.86 -12.73
CA LEU A 171 -6.21 17.01 -12.22
C LEU A 171 -6.09 15.61 -12.82
N LEU A 172 -6.31 14.61 -11.98
CA LEU A 172 -6.69 13.28 -12.40
C LEU A 172 -8.22 13.25 -12.28
N LEU A 173 -8.92 12.92 -13.36
CA LEU A 173 -10.39 12.89 -13.32
C LEU A 173 -10.84 11.45 -13.47
N ASP A 174 -11.23 10.82 -12.37
CA ASP A 174 -11.90 9.53 -12.42
C ASP A 174 -13.37 9.72 -12.80
N ILE A 175 -13.68 9.20 -13.99
CA ILE A 175 -15.02 9.25 -14.57
C ILE A 175 -15.99 8.34 -13.83
N ASN A 176 -15.50 7.23 -13.26
CA ASN A 176 -16.31 6.37 -12.42
C ASN A 176 -16.69 7.11 -11.13
N ASN A 177 -15.76 7.77 -10.45
CA ASN A 177 -16.07 8.62 -9.29
C ASN A 177 -17.08 9.72 -9.58
N LEU A 178 -17.03 10.38 -10.75
CA LEU A 178 -18.07 11.33 -11.17
C LEU A 178 -19.45 10.68 -11.27
N TYR A 179 -19.53 9.49 -11.88
CA TYR A 179 -20.78 8.75 -12.00
C TYR A 179 -21.31 8.30 -10.64
N VAL A 180 -20.44 7.78 -9.78
CA VAL A 180 -20.79 7.36 -8.41
C VAL A 180 -21.33 8.54 -7.61
N ASN A 181 -20.67 9.70 -7.67
CA ASN A 181 -21.13 10.92 -7.01
C ASN A 181 -22.45 11.44 -7.60
N GLN A 182 -22.68 11.30 -8.91
CA GLN A 182 -23.97 11.58 -9.52
C GLN A 182 -25.09 10.71 -8.93
N CYS A 183 -24.85 9.41 -8.79
CA CYS A 183 -25.82 8.50 -8.18
C CYS A 183 -26.04 8.77 -6.69
N ASN A 184 -24.97 9.09 -5.96
CA ASN A 184 -25.02 9.24 -4.51
C ASN A 184 -25.60 10.58 -4.06
N HIS A 185 -25.32 11.66 -4.78
CA HIS A 185 -25.61 13.04 -4.39
C HIS A 185 -26.56 13.77 -5.34
N GLY A 186 -26.85 13.19 -6.51
CA GLY A 186 -27.68 13.83 -7.55
C GLY A 186 -26.94 14.94 -8.31
N GLU A 187 -25.62 14.97 -8.23
CA GLU A 187 -24.77 15.93 -8.94
C GLU A 187 -24.63 15.53 -10.42
N ASP A 188 -24.88 16.45 -11.36
CA ASP A 188 -24.74 16.13 -12.79
C ASP A 188 -23.23 16.05 -13.19
N ALA A 189 -22.80 14.87 -13.63
CA ALA A 189 -21.41 14.60 -14.00
C ALA A 189 -20.96 15.41 -15.24
N MET A 190 -21.87 15.71 -16.16
CA MET A 190 -21.58 16.57 -17.33
C MET A 190 -21.35 18.01 -16.90
N LEU A 191 -22.17 18.53 -15.99
CA LEU A 191 -21.97 19.87 -15.40
C LEU A 191 -20.69 19.93 -14.56
N ALA A 192 -20.36 18.87 -13.83
CA ALA A 192 -19.10 18.75 -13.10
C ALA A 192 -17.89 18.86 -14.05
N MET A 193 -17.88 18.09 -15.14
CA MET A 193 -16.85 18.22 -16.18
C MET A 193 -16.82 19.64 -16.77
N GLN A 194 -17.98 20.28 -16.97
CA GLN A 194 -18.08 21.63 -17.50
C GLN A 194 -17.44 22.72 -16.62
N ALA A 195 -17.34 22.49 -15.31
CA ALA A 195 -16.67 23.40 -14.39
C ALA A 195 -15.14 23.34 -14.50
N ILE A 196 -14.58 22.24 -15.04
CA ILE A 196 -13.14 22.00 -15.13
C ILE A 196 -12.60 22.53 -16.48
N ALA A 197 -11.56 23.34 -16.45
CA ALA A 197 -11.00 23.96 -17.66
C ALA A 197 -10.28 22.93 -18.56
N PRO A 198 -10.46 22.95 -19.90
CA PRO A 198 -9.63 22.18 -20.81
C PRO A 198 -8.14 22.45 -20.61
N GLY A 199 -7.33 21.40 -20.68
CA GLY A 199 -5.90 21.51 -20.37
C GLY A 199 -5.58 21.64 -18.88
N SER A 200 -6.52 21.43 -17.95
CA SER A 200 -6.24 21.20 -16.51
C SER A 200 -6.18 19.72 -16.11
N VAL A 201 -6.78 18.83 -16.90
CA VAL A 201 -6.85 17.38 -16.67
C VAL A 201 -5.68 16.68 -17.37
N GLY A 202 -4.85 15.97 -16.60
CA GLY A 202 -3.67 15.26 -17.09
C GLY A 202 -3.81 13.76 -17.21
N GLU A 203 -4.82 13.21 -16.56
CA GLU A 203 -5.08 11.78 -16.53
C GLU A 203 -6.57 11.55 -16.30
N LEU A 204 -7.10 10.50 -16.92
CA LEU A 204 -8.48 10.03 -16.74
C LEU A 204 -8.42 8.62 -16.19
N HIS A 205 -9.27 8.31 -15.22
CA HIS A 205 -9.48 6.94 -14.77
C HIS A 205 -10.86 6.43 -15.21
N LEU A 206 -10.91 5.13 -15.45
CA LEU A 206 -12.11 4.37 -15.77
C LEU A 206 -12.13 3.13 -14.88
N GLY A 207 -13.25 2.91 -14.19
CA GLY A 207 -13.44 1.77 -13.32
C GLY A 207 -14.88 1.29 -13.29
N GLY A 208 -15.10 0.18 -12.59
CA GLY A 208 -16.43 -0.34 -12.27
C GLY A 208 -16.81 -0.09 -10.81
N HIS A 209 -18.10 -0.11 -10.53
CA HIS A 209 -18.66 0.16 -9.20
C HIS A 209 -19.65 -0.93 -8.76
N LEU A 210 -19.96 -0.92 -7.46
CA LEU A 210 -20.92 -1.81 -6.82
C LEU A 210 -22.19 -1.05 -6.44
N LEU A 211 -23.34 -1.52 -6.91
CA LEU A 211 -24.62 -0.99 -6.47
C LEU A 211 -25.03 -1.62 -5.13
N THR A 212 -25.33 -0.78 -4.13
CA THR A 212 -25.92 -1.22 -2.86
C THR A 212 -27.30 -0.60 -2.65
N PRO A 213 -28.11 -1.09 -1.69
CA PRO A 213 -29.41 -0.48 -1.38
C PRO A 213 -29.36 0.98 -0.91
N HIS A 214 -28.19 1.48 -0.51
CA HIS A 214 -28.05 2.79 0.15
C HIS A 214 -27.13 3.77 -0.59
N ALA A 215 -26.20 3.26 -1.38
CA ALA A 215 -25.25 4.04 -2.17
C ALA A 215 -24.69 3.20 -3.34
N VAL A 216 -24.17 3.87 -4.35
CA VAL A 216 -23.19 3.26 -5.26
C VAL A 216 -21.85 3.37 -4.58
N ILE A 217 -21.16 2.23 -4.44
CA ILE A 217 -19.84 2.14 -3.83
C ILE A 217 -18.85 1.96 -4.95
N ASP A 218 -17.85 2.81 -4.92
CA ASP A 218 -16.68 2.62 -5.73
C ASP A 218 -15.76 1.58 -5.06
N HIS A 219 -15.56 0.47 -5.76
CA HIS A 219 -14.73 -0.63 -5.26
C HIS A 219 -13.77 -1.15 -6.33
N HIS A 220 -13.81 -0.59 -7.54
CA HIS A 220 -13.02 -0.99 -8.70
C HIS A 220 -12.88 -2.51 -8.86
N GLY A 221 -13.96 -3.25 -8.60
CA GLY A 221 -14.02 -4.70 -8.62
C GLY A 221 -14.72 -5.29 -9.84
N ALA A 222 -15.10 -4.44 -10.79
CA ALA A 222 -15.95 -4.80 -11.92
C ALA A 222 -15.49 -4.13 -13.21
N ALA A 223 -15.97 -4.64 -14.34
CA ALA A 223 -15.77 -4.01 -15.63
C ALA A 223 -16.37 -2.60 -15.67
N VAL A 224 -15.81 -1.75 -16.52
CA VAL A 224 -16.27 -0.37 -16.70
C VAL A 224 -17.71 -0.37 -17.23
N ALA A 225 -18.63 0.24 -16.48
CA ALA A 225 -20.05 0.23 -16.80
C ALA A 225 -20.38 1.12 -18.01
N ASP A 226 -21.44 0.79 -18.75
CA ASP A 226 -21.86 1.55 -19.94
C ASP A 226 -22.09 3.06 -19.69
N PRO A 227 -22.73 3.50 -18.58
CA PRO A 227 -22.86 4.92 -18.27
C PRO A 227 -21.51 5.63 -18.06
N VAL A 228 -20.49 4.91 -17.57
CA VAL A 228 -19.13 5.44 -17.40
C VAL A 228 -18.46 5.58 -18.77
N TRP A 229 -18.67 4.63 -19.69
CA TRP A 229 -18.21 4.77 -21.09
C TRP A 229 -18.83 5.94 -21.82
N GLU A 230 -20.12 6.23 -21.57
CA GLU A 230 -20.80 7.41 -22.13
C GLU A 230 -20.19 8.72 -21.60
N LEU A 231 -19.96 8.81 -20.29
CA LEU A 231 -19.28 9.95 -19.67
C LEU A 231 -17.84 10.09 -20.16
N TYR A 232 -17.13 8.99 -20.38
CA TYR A 232 -15.79 9.01 -20.94
C TYR A 232 -15.77 9.58 -22.37
N ALA A 233 -16.74 9.19 -23.22
CA ALA A 233 -16.87 9.78 -24.54
C ALA A 233 -17.08 11.31 -24.47
N ALA A 234 -17.88 11.78 -23.52
CA ALA A 234 -18.07 13.21 -23.27
C ALA A 234 -16.80 13.90 -22.72
N ALA A 235 -16.06 13.23 -21.84
CA ALA A 235 -14.78 13.71 -21.33
C ALA A 235 -13.77 13.92 -22.47
N LEU A 236 -13.65 12.96 -23.39
CA LEU A 236 -12.77 13.07 -24.56
C LEU A 236 -13.17 14.21 -25.52
N GLN A 237 -14.48 14.44 -25.70
CA GLN A 237 -14.95 15.59 -26.50
C GLN A 237 -14.57 16.93 -25.86
N ARG A 238 -14.54 17.00 -24.53
CA ARG A 238 -14.25 18.23 -23.79
C ARG A 238 -12.75 18.48 -23.63
N PHE A 239 -12.01 17.45 -23.25
CA PHE A 239 -10.62 17.55 -22.81
C PHE A 239 -9.61 17.09 -23.86
N GLY A 240 -10.07 16.45 -24.95
CA GLY A 240 -9.21 15.84 -25.96
C GLY A 240 -8.71 14.47 -25.54
N ALA A 241 -7.71 13.95 -26.26
CA ALA A 241 -7.08 12.67 -25.92
C ALA A 241 -6.09 12.87 -24.76
N ILE A 242 -6.53 12.50 -23.56
CA ILE A 242 -5.77 12.52 -22.30
C ILE A 242 -5.36 11.08 -21.96
N PRO A 243 -4.15 10.83 -21.40
CA PRO A 243 -3.81 9.52 -20.83
C PRO A 243 -4.96 8.94 -20.01
N THR A 244 -5.38 7.73 -20.33
CA THR A 244 -6.53 7.09 -19.66
C THR A 244 -6.10 5.77 -19.07
N LEU A 245 -6.39 5.54 -17.80
CA LEU A 245 -6.19 4.28 -17.11
C LEU A 245 -7.49 3.50 -17.02
N VAL A 246 -7.42 2.19 -17.24
CA VAL A 246 -8.43 1.27 -16.69
C VAL A 246 -7.95 0.78 -15.33
N GLU A 247 -8.70 1.16 -14.30
CA GLU A 247 -8.44 0.81 -12.91
C GLU A 247 -9.28 -0.40 -12.47
N TRP A 248 -8.60 -1.34 -11.82
CA TRP A 248 -9.22 -2.54 -11.27
C TRP A 248 -8.40 -3.01 -10.06
N ASP A 249 -9.01 -3.02 -8.87
CA ASP A 249 -8.30 -3.17 -7.60
C ASP A 249 -8.74 -4.37 -6.77
N THR A 250 -10.04 -4.67 -6.79
CA THR A 250 -10.58 -5.85 -6.10
C THR A 250 -11.00 -6.89 -7.13
N ASP A 251 -11.04 -8.16 -6.74
CA ASP A 251 -11.50 -9.26 -7.60
C ASP A 251 -10.87 -9.23 -9.01
N LEU A 252 -9.55 -9.06 -9.04
CA LEU A 252 -8.78 -8.82 -10.26
C LEU A 252 -9.09 -9.88 -11.33
N PRO A 253 -9.46 -9.48 -12.55
CA PRO A 253 -9.78 -10.43 -13.60
C PRO A 253 -8.48 -10.99 -14.21
N PRO A 254 -8.58 -12.07 -15.01
CA PRO A 254 -7.48 -12.45 -15.90
C PRO A 254 -6.98 -11.26 -16.73
N LEU A 255 -5.66 -11.21 -16.95
CA LEU A 255 -5.02 -10.06 -17.61
C LEU A 255 -5.65 -9.69 -18.96
N ASP A 256 -6.06 -10.68 -19.76
CA ASP A 256 -6.63 -10.42 -21.09
C ASP A 256 -7.98 -9.67 -21.04
N ILE A 257 -8.74 -9.81 -19.95
CA ILE A 257 -9.97 -9.03 -19.74
C ILE A 257 -9.62 -7.57 -19.46
N LEU A 258 -8.65 -7.34 -18.56
CA LEU A 258 -8.18 -5.99 -18.23
C LEU A 258 -7.61 -5.28 -19.47
N LEU A 259 -6.81 -5.98 -20.28
CA LEU A 259 -6.28 -5.44 -21.53
C LEU A 259 -7.40 -5.15 -22.55
N GLY A 260 -8.47 -5.95 -22.59
CA GLY A 260 -9.61 -5.71 -23.46
C GLY A 260 -10.35 -4.40 -23.16
N GLU A 261 -10.50 -4.04 -21.87
CA GLU A 261 -11.07 -2.74 -21.47
C GLU A 261 -10.13 -1.58 -21.87
N ALA A 262 -8.82 -1.76 -21.72
CA ALA A 262 -7.84 -0.77 -22.15
C ALA A 262 -7.82 -0.57 -23.68
N ASP A 263 -7.98 -1.65 -24.46
CA ASP A 263 -8.12 -1.58 -25.92
C ASP A 263 -9.37 -0.78 -26.33
N LYS A 264 -10.48 -0.95 -25.60
CA LYS A 264 -11.70 -0.15 -25.81
C LYS A 264 -11.46 1.33 -25.54
N ALA A 265 -10.78 1.68 -24.44
CA ALA A 265 -10.38 3.05 -24.15
C ALA A 265 -9.46 3.62 -25.25
N GLN A 266 -8.45 2.85 -25.67
CA GLN A 266 -7.50 3.24 -26.72
C GLN A 266 -8.20 3.54 -28.06
N ALA A 267 -9.20 2.74 -28.43
CA ALA A 267 -9.98 2.93 -29.65
C ALA A 267 -10.83 4.22 -29.62
N MET A 268 -11.26 4.67 -28.45
CA MET A 268 -11.97 5.95 -28.27
C MET A 268 -10.99 7.14 -28.26
N LEU A 269 -9.83 6.99 -27.60
CA LEU A 269 -8.75 7.99 -27.57
C LEU A 269 -8.27 8.36 -28.97
N ALA A 270 -8.05 7.35 -29.83
CA ALA A 270 -7.51 7.52 -31.17
C ALA A 270 -8.36 8.41 -32.10
N ARG A 271 -9.60 8.73 -31.71
CA ARG A 271 -10.53 9.59 -32.46
C ARG A 271 -10.39 11.07 -32.11
N HIS A 272 -9.60 11.40 -31.10
CA HIS A 272 -9.46 12.75 -30.56
C HIS A 272 -8.01 13.23 -30.66
N ALA A 273 -7.82 14.54 -30.79
CA ALA A 273 -6.48 15.11 -30.81
C ALA A 273 -5.90 15.13 -29.38
N PRO A 274 -4.59 14.86 -29.19
CA PRO A 274 -3.93 15.04 -27.91
C PRO A 274 -4.05 16.49 -27.44
N GLN A 275 -4.30 16.67 -26.14
CA GLN A 275 -4.35 17.99 -25.52
C GLN A 275 -3.02 18.28 -24.82
N THR A 276 -2.55 19.53 -24.95
CA THR A 276 -1.36 19.97 -24.22
C THR A 276 -1.74 20.37 -22.79
N PRO A 277 -1.06 19.81 -21.76
CA PRO A 277 -1.16 20.27 -20.38
C PRO A 277 -0.91 21.77 -20.22
N SER A 278 -1.75 22.45 -19.43
CA SER A 278 -1.51 23.85 -19.03
C SER A 278 -0.99 23.98 -17.59
N TRP A 279 -1.03 22.90 -16.80
CA TRP A 279 -0.48 22.89 -15.45
C TRP A 279 1.05 22.88 -15.46
N GLN A 280 1.62 23.62 -14.52
CA GLN A 280 3.05 23.74 -14.29
C GLN A 280 3.24 23.82 -12.79
N ALA A 281 4.39 23.34 -12.27
CA ALA A 281 4.74 23.60 -10.88
C ALA A 281 4.77 25.11 -10.67
N ALA A 282 3.72 25.67 -10.05
CA ALA A 282 3.65 27.08 -9.77
C ALA A 282 4.63 27.41 -8.64
N SER A 283 5.23 28.59 -8.68
CA SER A 283 5.79 29.16 -7.45
C SER A 283 4.61 29.39 -6.50
N PRO A 284 4.66 28.88 -5.26
CA PRO A 284 3.52 28.97 -4.37
C PRO A 284 3.12 30.44 -4.19
N PRO A 285 1.81 30.79 -4.28
CA PRO A 285 1.39 32.09 -3.79
C PRO A 285 1.83 32.22 -2.34
N SER A 286 2.23 33.42 -1.91
CA SER A 286 2.43 33.69 -0.48
C SER A 286 1.14 33.26 0.25
N PRO A 287 1.24 32.35 1.24
CA PRO A 287 0.03 31.81 1.85
C PRO A 287 -0.79 32.98 2.42
N PRO A 288 -2.10 33.07 2.12
CA PRO A 288 -2.95 33.94 2.90
C PRO A 288 -2.79 33.56 4.39
N LEU A 289 -2.98 34.54 5.30
CA LEU A 289 -3.03 34.24 6.74
C LEU A 289 -4.00 33.06 6.92
N PRO A 290 -3.57 31.93 7.52
CA PRO A 290 -4.41 30.75 7.56
C PRO A 290 -5.72 31.10 8.26
N ALA A 291 -6.83 30.85 7.59
CA ALA A 291 -8.10 30.69 8.29
C ALA A 291 -7.88 29.69 9.43
N SER A 292 -8.50 29.92 10.58
CA SER A 292 -8.38 28.97 11.69
C SER A 292 -8.75 27.57 11.20
N LEU A 293 -7.83 26.62 11.38
CA LEU A 293 -8.07 25.21 11.08
C LEU A 293 -8.92 24.53 12.17
N ASP A 294 -9.28 25.23 13.25
CA ASP A 294 -9.90 24.62 14.44
C ASP A 294 -11.21 23.90 14.09
N ALA A 295 -12.02 24.47 13.20
CA ALA A 295 -13.26 23.85 12.74
C ALA A 295 -13.00 22.56 11.93
N LEU A 296 -12.01 22.56 11.04
CA LEU A 296 -11.63 21.37 10.28
C LEU A 296 -11.07 20.28 11.20
N VAL A 297 -10.21 20.65 12.16
CA VAL A 297 -9.67 19.73 13.16
C VAL A 297 -10.79 19.12 13.99
N ALA A 298 -11.72 19.93 14.48
CA ALA A 298 -12.85 19.45 15.27
C ALA A 298 -13.77 18.52 14.45
N GLY A 299 -14.05 18.87 13.20
CA GLY A 299 -14.87 18.05 12.30
C GLY A 299 -14.23 16.69 11.98
N GLN A 300 -12.95 16.67 11.62
CA GLN A 300 -12.20 15.44 11.35
C GLN A 300 -12.07 14.57 12.61
N GLN A 301 -11.84 15.17 13.78
CA GLN A 301 -11.78 14.45 15.04
C GLN A 301 -13.14 13.82 15.40
N ALA A 302 -14.25 14.56 15.21
CA ALA A 302 -15.59 14.04 15.43
C ALA A 302 -15.93 12.88 14.48
N PHE A 303 -15.58 13.01 13.20
CA PHE A 303 -15.74 11.94 12.21
C PHE A 303 -14.93 10.70 12.63
N ALA A 304 -13.67 10.87 13.01
CA ALA A 304 -12.80 9.77 13.39
C ALA A 304 -13.27 9.04 14.67
N ILE A 305 -13.80 9.77 15.65
CA ILE A 305 -14.45 9.17 16.84
C ILE A 305 -15.68 8.37 16.41
N ALA A 306 -16.53 8.95 15.55
CA ALA A 306 -17.73 8.30 15.07
C ALA A 306 -17.47 7.03 14.24
N LEU A 307 -16.31 6.91 13.59
CA LEU A 307 -15.91 5.65 12.92
C LEU A 307 -15.76 4.49 13.91
N LEU A 308 -15.21 4.76 15.09
CA LEU A 308 -14.90 3.74 16.10
C LEU A 308 -16.04 3.54 17.12
N ASP A 309 -16.80 4.59 17.41
CA ASP A 309 -17.92 4.58 18.35
C ASP A 309 -19.26 4.77 17.64
N THR A 310 -20.09 3.72 17.64
CA THR A 310 -21.43 3.75 17.06
C THR A 310 -22.41 4.62 17.84
N GLY A 311 -22.12 4.93 19.11
CA GLY A 311 -22.92 5.82 19.95
C GLY A 311 -22.53 7.30 19.84
N ALA A 312 -21.41 7.61 19.19
CA ALA A 312 -20.96 8.98 19.03
C ALA A 312 -21.87 9.78 18.09
N THR A 313 -22.00 11.08 18.38
CA THR A 313 -22.73 12.01 17.51
C THR A 313 -22.00 12.16 16.18
N LEU A 314 -22.73 11.96 15.08
CA LEU A 314 -22.19 12.17 13.74
C LEU A 314 -22.00 13.67 13.46
N PRO A 315 -20.99 14.04 12.64
CA PRO A 315 -20.92 15.36 12.06
C PRO A 315 -22.21 15.74 11.29
N SER A 316 -22.38 17.04 11.03
CA SER A 316 -23.52 17.52 10.24
C SER A 316 -23.33 17.21 8.76
N PHE A 317 -24.22 16.40 8.20
CA PHE A 317 -24.22 16.00 6.79
C PHE A 317 -25.50 16.45 6.10
N ALA A 318 -25.40 16.71 4.80
CA ALA A 318 -26.54 16.96 3.94
C ALA A 318 -27.21 15.63 3.49
N GLY A 319 -28.46 15.72 3.05
CA GLY A 319 -29.18 14.59 2.47
C GLY A 319 -29.79 13.61 3.47
N GLY A 320 -30.29 12.48 2.95
CA GLY A 320 -30.95 11.42 3.72
C GLY A 320 -30.04 10.21 3.99
N ALA A 321 -30.54 9.26 4.79
CA ALA A 321 -29.86 7.99 5.08
C ALA A 321 -28.42 8.13 5.65
N VAL A 322 -28.15 9.25 6.34
CA VAL A 322 -26.82 9.56 6.90
C VAL A 322 -26.27 8.43 7.77
N PRO A 323 -27.02 7.82 8.72
CA PRO A 323 -26.49 6.72 9.52
C PRO A 323 -26.08 5.50 8.70
N GLN A 324 -26.87 5.14 7.68
CA GLN A 324 -26.60 3.99 6.80
C GLN A 324 -25.39 4.24 5.92
N ARG A 325 -25.27 5.45 5.34
CA ARG A 325 -24.14 5.86 4.50
C ARG A 325 -22.86 6.01 5.32
N PHE A 326 -22.95 6.53 6.55
CA PHE A 326 -21.80 6.58 7.46
C PHE A 326 -21.31 5.17 7.85
N ALA A 327 -22.23 4.21 7.99
CA ALA A 327 -21.87 2.83 8.29
C ALA A 327 -21.01 2.16 7.19
N LEU A 328 -21.05 2.66 5.95
CA LEU A 328 -20.17 2.19 4.88
C LEU A 328 -18.70 2.50 5.17
N TYR A 329 -18.38 3.71 5.66
CA TYR A 329 -17.01 4.05 6.07
C TYR A 329 -16.54 3.19 7.26
N ARG A 330 -17.42 2.89 8.22
CA ARG A 330 -17.10 1.96 9.32
C ARG A 330 -16.81 0.54 8.81
N GLY A 331 -17.60 0.10 7.83
CA GLY A 331 -17.43 -1.17 7.15
C GLY A 331 -16.10 -1.23 6.40
N ASN A 332 -15.76 -0.19 5.65
CA ASN A 332 -14.52 -0.09 4.90
C ASN A 332 -13.30 -0.16 5.83
N LEU A 333 -13.29 0.63 6.90
CA LEU A 333 -12.22 0.60 7.90
C LEU A 333 -12.00 -0.81 8.49
N SER A 334 -13.10 -1.50 8.83
CA SER A 334 -13.03 -2.87 9.34
C SER A 334 -12.54 -3.88 8.29
N ALA A 335 -12.95 -3.71 7.03
CA ALA A 335 -12.51 -4.55 5.91
C ALA A 335 -11.01 -4.35 5.63
N THR A 336 -10.52 -3.10 5.66
CA THR A 336 -9.11 -2.75 5.51
C THR A 336 -8.26 -3.41 6.58
N TRP A 337 -8.67 -3.36 7.86
CA TRP A 337 -7.94 -4.04 8.93
C TRP A 337 -7.87 -5.55 8.74
N ARG A 338 -9.01 -6.19 8.41
CA ARG A 338 -9.05 -7.63 8.15
C ARG A 338 -8.14 -8.00 6.99
N ARG A 339 -8.22 -7.29 5.86
CA ARG A 339 -7.41 -7.56 4.67
C ARG A 339 -5.93 -7.39 4.96
N THR A 340 -5.56 -6.28 5.59
CA THR A 340 -4.16 -5.96 5.92
C THR A 340 -3.55 -7.00 6.86
N LEU A 341 -4.24 -7.34 7.94
CA LEU A 341 -3.77 -8.39 8.86
C LEU A 341 -3.79 -9.76 8.20
N GLY A 342 -4.79 -10.09 7.38
CA GLY A 342 -4.87 -11.37 6.69
C GLY A 342 -3.70 -11.60 5.73
N HIS A 343 -3.23 -10.55 5.05
CA HIS A 343 -2.03 -10.62 4.22
C HIS A 343 -0.74 -10.81 5.03
N ALA A 344 -0.63 -10.18 6.21
CA ALA A 344 0.54 -10.28 7.07
C ALA A 344 0.56 -11.56 7.93
N TYR A 345 -0.61 -12.14 8.21
CA TYR A 345 -0.81 -13.27 9.14
C TYR A 345 -1.70 -14.39 8.55
N PRO A 346 -1.40 -14.92 7.35
CA PRO A 346 -2.24 -15.91 6.68
C PRO A 346 -2.41 -17.22 7.47
N VAL A 347 -1.37 -17.69 8.16
CA VAL A 347 -1.44 -18.92 8.98
C VAL A 347 -2.22 -18.67 10.27
N VAL A 348 -2.06 -17.52 10.94
CA VAL A 348 -2.95 -17.17 12.06
C VAL A 348 -4.42 -17.15 11.61
N LEU A 349 -4.71 -16.57 10.44
CA LEU A 349 -6.05 -16.59 9.85
C LEU A 349 -6.55 -18.02 9.62
N ALA A 350 -5.72 -18.89 9.02
CA ALA A 350 -6.08 -20.29 8.78
C ALA A 350 -6.34 -21.07 10.09
N LEU A 351 -5.53 -20.81 11.13
CA LEU A 351 -5.63 -21.48 12.44
C LEU A 351 -6.92 -21.11 13.20
N VAL A 352 -7.33 -19.84 13.16
CA VAL A 352 -8.50 -19.36 13.93
C VAL A 352 -9.79 -19.34 13.10
N GLY A 353 -9.69 -19.38 11.77
CA GLY A 353 -10.80 -19.30 10.83
C GLY A 353 -11.28 -17.87 10.55
N GLU A 354 -11.95 -17.72 9.40
CA GLU A 354 -12.34 -16.43 8.82
C GLU A 354 -13.23 -15.56 9.73
N ASP A 355 -14.20 -16.16 10.40
CA ASP A 355 -15.16 -15.43 11.24
C ASP A 355 -14.49 -14.89 12.51
N PHE A 356 -13.70 -15.73 13.18
CA PHE A 356 -12.96 -15.33 14.37
C PHE A 356 -11.89 -14.29 14.00
N PHE A 357 -11.15 -14.52 12.91
CA PHE A 357 -10.14 -13.58 12.43
C PHE A 357 -10.74 -12.21 12.11
N GLY A 358 -11.93 -12.16 11.50
CA GLY A 358 -12.65 -10.90 11.28
C GLY A 358 -12.98 -10.15 12.58
N GLY A 359 -13.45 -10.87 13.61
CA GLY A 359 -13.69 -10.30 14.94
C GLY A 359 -12.40 -9.82 15.62
N LEU A 360 -11.34 -10.60 15.50
CA LEU A 360 -10.00 -10.35 16.03
C LEU A 360 -9.36 -9.11 15.40
N ALA A 361 -9.40 -8.98 14.07
CA ALA A 361 -8.89 -7.83 13.33
C ALA A 361 -9.59 -6.53 13.74
N ARG A 362 -10.92 -6.58 13.93
CA ARG A 362 -11.71 -5.44 14.43
C ARG A 362 -11.35 -5.08 15.87
N ALA A 363 -11.12 -6.06 16.73
CA ALA A 363 -10.68 -5.81 18.11
C ALA A 363 -9.28 -5.17 18.14
N TYR A 364 -8.35 -5.71 17.36
CA TYR A 364 -7.00 -5.16 17.20
C TYR A 364 -7.04 -3.72 16.69
N GLY A 365 -7.71 -3.44 15.57
CA GLY A 365 -7.72 -2.10 14.97
C GLY A 365 -8.32 -1.01 15.87
N ARG A 366 -9.25 -1.39 16.77
CA ARG A 366 -9.81 -0.47 17.78
C ARG A 366 -8.85 -0.22 18.95
N GLN A 367 -8.09 -1.22 19.38
CA GLN A 367 -7.19 -1.11 20.54
C GLN A 367 -5.80 -0.59 20.15
N MET A 368 -5.36 -0.89 18.93
CA MET A 368 -4.05 -0.60 18.37
C MET A 368 -4.21 0.19 17.07
N PRO A 369 -4.77 1.42 17.10
CA PRO A 369 -4.95 2.23 15.90
C PRO A 369 -3.60 2.45 15.19
N SER A 370 -3.65 2.56 13.85
CA SER A 370 -2.46 2.79 13.04
C SER A 370 -1.83 4.15 13.39
N ASP A 371 -0.52 4.21 13.42
CA ASP A 371 0.28 5.42 13.60
C ASP A 371 1.09 5.77 12.33
N SER A 372 0.91 5.01 11.25
CA SER A 372 1.64 5.14 9.99
C SER A 372 0.69 5.19 8.79
N ALA A 373 1.01 6.06 7.83
CA ALA A 373 0.35 6.08 6.52
C ALA A 373 0.65 4.81 5.69
N ASP A 374 1.70 4.08 6.06
CA ASP A 374 2.11 2.84 5.43
C ASP A 374 1.44 1.65 6.12
N LEU A 375 0.39 1.12 5.49
CA LEU A 375 -0.39 -0.03 5.98
C LEU A 375 0.46 -1.29 6.20
N ASN A 376 1.62 -1.41 5.55
CA ASN A 376 2.54 -2.52 5.79
C ASN A 376 3.13 -2.50 7.21
N GLN A 377 2.91 -1.46 8.01
CA GLN A 377 3.33 -1.39 9.41
C GLN A 377 2.20 -1.69 10.40
N PHE A 378 0.96 -1.78 9.94
CA PHE A 378 -0.22 -1.88 10.81
C PHE A 378 -0.20 -3.12 11.73
N GLY A 379 0.35 -4.24 11.26
CA GLY A 379 0.44 -5.49 12.02
C GLY A 379 1.46 -5.50 13.16
N ALA A 380 2.37 -4.53 13.26
CA ALA A 380 3.57 -4.63 14.11
C ALA A 380 3.35 -5.04 15.57
N ARG A 381 2.20 -4.70 16.16
CA ARG A 381 1.85 -4.99 17.56
C ARG A 381 0.90 -6.17 17.73
N PHE A 382 0.60 -6.91 16.66
CA PHE A 382 -0.42 -7.96 16.66
C PHE A 382 -0.04 -9.13 17.58
N ALA A 383 1.22 -9.56 17.58
CA ALA A 383 1.69 -10.62 18.48
C ALA A 383 1.53 -10.26 19.96
N ASP A 384 1.88 -9.03 20.35
CA ASP A 384 1.75 -8.57 21.74
C ASP A 384 0.28 -8.41 22.14
N PHE A 385 -0.57 -7.95 21.20
CA PHE A 385 -2.01 -7.94 21.39
C PHE A 385 -2.55 -9.36 21.63
N LEU A 386 -2.16 -10.36 20.82
CA LEU A 386 -2.58 -11.75 20.99
C LEU A 386 -2.15 -12.33 22.34
N ALA A 387 -0.92 -12.02 22.78
CA ALA A 387 -0.41 -12.46 24.08
C ALA A 387 -1.27 -11.95 25.26
N ALA A 388 -1.90 -10.78 25.10
CA ALA A 388 -2.77 -10.17 26.10
C ALA A 388 -4.27 -10.37 25.84
N PHE A 389 -4.67 -11.07 24.76
CA PHE A 389 -6.07 -11.17 24.32
C PHE A 389 -6.73 -12.46 24.86
N PRO A 390 -7.62 -12.37 25.88
CA PRO A 390 -8.16 -13.56 26.55
C PRO A 390 -8.85 -14.59 25.63
N PRO A 391 -9.56 -14.19 24.55
CA PRO A 391 -10.20 -15.15 23.65
C PRO A 391 -9.26 -16.13 22.95
N VAL A 392 -7.94 -15.86 22.86
CA VAL A 392 -6.95 -16.78 22.27
C VAL A 392 -6.09 -17.50 23.31
N ALA A 393 -6.41 -17.40 24.62
CA ALA A 393 -5.62 -18.01 25.68
C ALA A 393 -5.48 -19.54 25.57
N ALA A 394 -6.43 -20.21 24.90
CA ALA A 394 -6.37 -21.65 24.63
C ALA A 394 -5.40 -22.03 23.49
N LEU A 395 -4.85 -21.04 22.77
CA LEU A 395 -3.88 -21.19 21.69
C LEU A 395 -2.57 -20.45 22.07
N PRO A 396 -1.83 -20.94 23.08
CA PRO A 396 -0.68 -20.23 23.65
C PRO A 396 0.49 -20.01 22.67
N TYR A 397 0.54 -20.77 21.58
CA TYR A 397 1.54 -20.63 20.51
C TYR A 397 1.20 -19.55 19.46
N LEU A 398 -0.02 -19.01 19.48
CA LEU A 398 -0.50 -18.05 18.47
C LEU A 398 0.30 -16.73 18.45
N PRO A 399 0.72 -16.15 19.59
CA PRO A 399 1.63 -15.00 19.59
C PRO A 399 2.97 -15.29 18.91
N ASP A 400 3.53 -16.48 19.12
CA ASP A 400 4.81 -16.89 18.51
C ASP A 400 4.66 -17.14 17.01
N MET A 401 3.52 -17.71 16.58
CA MET A 401 3.16 -17.78 15.16
C MET A 401 3.07 -16.38 14.54
N ALA A 402 2.40 -15.44 15.21
CA ALA A 402 2.32 -14.06 14.72
C ALA A 402 3.69 -13.37 14.66
N ARG A 403 4.63 -13.64 15.60
CA ARG A 403 6.01 -13.14 15.50
C ARG A 403 6.74 -13.69 14.28
N LEU A 404 6.56 -14.98 13.99
CA LEU A 404 7.15 -15.64 12.82
C LEU A 404 6.59 -15.05 11.51
N GLU A 405 5.29 -14.92 11.39
CA GLU A 405 4.66 -14.35 10.19
C GLU A 405 5.01 -12.87 10.02
N TRP A 406 5.09 -12.11 11.11
CA TRP A 406 5.57 -10.73 11.06
C TRP A 406 7.03 -10.65 10.59
N ALA A 407 7.89 -11.56 11.01
CA ALA A 407 9.27 -11.62 10.53
C ALA A 407 9.34 -11.92 9.02
N LEU A 408 8.48 -12.81 8.51
CA LEU A 408 8.35 -13.08 7.07
C LEU A 408 7.84 -11.85 6.30
N HIS A 409 6.84 -11.16 6.83
CA HIS A 409 6.31 -9.91 6.29
C HIS A 409 7.40 -8.83 6.22
N LEU A 410 8.14 -8.60 7.31
CA LEU A 410 9.25 -7.65 7.32
C LEU A 410 10.37 -8.05 6.36
N ALA A 411 10.70 -9.34 6.26
CA ALA A 411 11.72 -9.82 5.33
C ALA A 411 11.37 -9.50 3.87
N HIS A 412 10.08 -9.47 3.50
CA HIS A 412 9.63 -9.04 2.17
C HIS A 412 10.03 -7.59 1.86
N TYR A 413 10.01 -6.71 2.87
CA TYR A 413 10.28 -5.27 2.74
C TYR A 413 11.69 -4.85 3.19
N ALA A 414 12.49 -5.77 3.72
CA ALA A 414 13.83 -5.49 4.20
C ALA A 414 14.76 -5.04 3.06
N ALA A 415 15.75 -4.19 3.36
CA ALA A 415 16.72 -3.72 2.37
C ALA A 415 17.46 -4.90 1.69
N ASP A 416 17.74 -4.76 0.39
CA ASP A 416 18.62 -5.70 -0.32
C ASP A 416 20.09 -5.48 0.11
N ALA A 417 20.84 -6.58 0.23
CA ALA A 417 22.29 -6.55 0.41
C ALA A 417 22.96 -7.63 -0.45
N GLN A 418 24.23 -7.41 -0.79
CA GLN A 418 24.99 -8.40 -1.53
C GLN A 418 25.34 -9.58 -0.61
N ALA A 419 24.86 -10.77 -0.97
CA ALA A 419 25.21 -12.00 -0.29
C ALA A 419 26.72 -12.29 -0.39
N LEU A 420 27.28 -12.91 0.65
CA LEU A 420 28.65 -13.40 0.64
C LEU A 420 28.83 -14.46 -0.45
N ALA A 421 29.74 -14.20 -1.39
CA ALA A 421 30.05 -15.14 -2.45
C ALA A 421 30.89 -16.32 -1.92
N PRO A 422 30.62 -17.57 -2.33
CA PRO A 422 31.42 -18.73 -1.92
C PRO A 422 32.91 -18.58 -2.23
N GLU A 423 33.26 -17.92 -3.34
CA GLU A 423 34.63 -17.66 -3.77
C GLU A 423 35.37 -16.74 -2.80
N SER A 424 34.66 -15.75 -2.23
CA SER A 424 35.22 -14.83 -1.23
C SER A 424 35.59 -15.56 0.06
N LEU A 425 34.79 -16.57 0.43
CA LEU A 425 35.06 -17.40 1.60
C LEU A 425 36.23 -18.36 1.33
N ALA A 426 36.26 -19.00 0.16
CA ALA A 426 37.31 -19.93 -0.24
C ALA A 426 38.70 -19.27 -0.35
N ALA A 427 38.76 -17.95 -0.53
CA ALA A 427 40.00 -17.19 -0.60
C ALA A 427 40.64 -16.90 0.78
N LEU A 428 39.93 -17.14 1.89
CA LEU A 428 40.40 -16.83 3.24
C LEU A 428 41.21 -18.01 3.83
N HIS A 429 42.33 -17.69 4.48
CA HIS A 429 43.05 -18.66 5.32
C HIS A 429 42.23 -18.97 6.59
N PRO A 430 42.30 -20.19 7.18
CA PRO A 430 41.56 -20.52 8.41
C PRO A 430 41.68 -19.49 9.54
N ASP A 431 42.89 -19.02 9.86
CA ASP A 431 43.09 -17.99 10.91
C ASP A 431 42.40 -16.65 10.56
N GLN A 432 42.33 -16.31 9.27
CA GLN A 432 41.64 -15.10 8.81
C GLN A 432 40.13 -15.27 8.87
N LEU A 433 39.63 -16.47 8.55
CA LEU A 433 38.23 -16.83 8.63
C LEU A 433 37.75 -16.76 10.08
N GLU A 434 38.51 -17.32 11.02
CA GLU A 434 38.21 -17.33 12.45
C GLU A 434 38.06 -15.92 13.03
N MET A 435 38.91 -14.98 12.61
CA MET A 435 38.87 -13.59 13.07
C MET A 435 37.85 -12.72 12.30
N ARG A 436 37.31 -13.21 11.18
CA ARG A 436 36.39 -12.44 10.33
C ARG A 436 35.07 -12.21 11.07
N ARG A 437 34.49 -11.03 10.88
CA ARG A 437 33.11 -10.71 11.31
C ARG A 437 32.25 -10.68 10.07
N PHE A 438 31.25 -11.55 10.04
CA PHE A 438 30.21 -11.54 9.02
C PHE A 438 28.98 -10.84 9.58
N THR A 439 28.22 -10.19 8.71
CA THR A 439 26.91 -9.66 9.09
C THR A 439 25.83 -10.58 8.51
N LEU A 440 24.70 -10.68 9.20
CA LEU A 440 23.54 -11.32 8.60
C LEU A 440 22.93 -10.36 7.58
N HIS A 441 22.38 -10.90 6.50
CA HIS A 441 21.64 -10.13 5.51
C HIS A 441 20.50 -9.34 6.21
N PRO A 442 20.18 -8.09 5.82
CA PRO A 442 19.16 -7.28 6.51
C PRO A 442 17.76 -7.90 6.56
N ALA A 443 17.47 -8.83 5.64
CA ALA A 443 16.23 -9.62 5.61
C ALA A 443 16.25 -10.86 6.53
N CYS A 444 17.30 -11.05 7.33
CA CYS A 444 17.44 -12.16 8.26
C CYS A 444 16.90 -11.83 9.65
N THR A 445 15.98 -12.66 10.14
CA THR A 445 15.46 -12.58 11.51
C THR A 445 15.56 -13.95 12.16
N LEU A 446 16.31 -14.03 13.24
CA LEU A 446 16.39 -15.22 14.10
C LEU A 446 15.19 -15.26 15.05
N LEU A 447 14.62 -16.44 15.22
CA LEU A 447 13.45 -16.68 16.05
C LEU A 447 13.69 -17.87 16.98
N VAL A 448 13.23 -17.73 18.22
CA VAL A 448 13.15 -18.79 19.23
C VAL A 448 11.73 -18.83 19.75
N SER A 449 11.21 -20.03 19.94
CA SER A 449 9.85 -20.28 20.43
C SER A 449 9.86 -21.51 21.32
N ASP A 450 9.06 -21.51 22.39
CA ASP A 450 8.82 -22.72 23.21
C ASP A 450 7.90 -23.73 22.50
N TRP A 451 7.40 -23.35 21.32
CA TRP A 451 6.47 -24.09 20.49
C TRP A 451 7.05 -24.38 19.11
N GLN A 452 6.59 -25.45 18.46
CA GLN A 452 6.98 -25.83 17.09
C GLN A 452 6.30 -24.99 15.99
N VAL A 453 6.27 -23.66 16.17
CA VAL A 453 5.60 -22.74 15.21
C VAL A 453 6.23 -22.78 13.82
N ALA A 454 7.53 -23.06 13.71
CA ALA A 454 8.20 -23.15 12.43
C ALA A 454 7.72 -24.36 11.60
N ALA A 455 7.64 -25.54 12.23
CA ALA A 455 7.12 -26.75 11.60
C ALA A 455 5.61 -26.61 11.30
N LEU A 456 4.85 -26.02 12.23
CA LEU A 456 3.43 -25.74 12.02
C LEU A 456 3.20 -24.79 10.83
N TRP A 457 4.01 -23.74 10.70
CA TRP A 457 3.94 -22.81 9.57
C TRP A 457 4.26 -23.52 8.26
N GLN A 458 5.34 -24.32 8.21
CA GLN A 458 5.72 -25.09 7.02
C GLN A 458 4.60 -26.04 6.57
N ALA A 459 3.90 -26.68 7.49
CA ALA A 459 2.77 -27.55 7.17
C ALA A 459 1.62 -26.81 6.47
N HIS A 460 1.45 -25.51 6.70
CA HIS A 460 0.44 -24.69 6.01
C HIS A 460 0.85 -24.21 4.61
N GLN A 461 2.10 -24.44 4.20
CA GLN A 461 2.58 -24.04 2.87
C GLN A 461 2.27 -25.07 1.78
N GLU A 462 1.90 -26.31 2.15
CA GLU A 462 1.53 -27.37 1.22
C GLU A 462 0.06 -27.18 0.79
N GLU A 463 -0.14 -26.65 -0.43
CA GLU A 463 -1.45 -26.26 -0.97
C GLU A 463 -2.44 -27.44 -1.11
N ASP A 464 -1.96 -28.68 -1.14
CA ASP A 464 -2.78 -29.90 -1.24
C ASP A 464 -3.18 -30.51 0.11
N GLY A 465 -2.79 -29.87 1.23
CA GLY A 465 -3.05 -30.37 2.58
C GLY A 465 -2.20 -31.58 2.97
N SER A 466 -1.15 -31.90 2.21
CA SER A 466 -0.18 -32.95 2.54
C SER A 466 0.82 -32.54 3.64
N GLY A 467 0.72 -31.31 4.14
CA GLY A 467 1.57 -30.77 5.19
C GLY A 467 1.61 -31.66 6.43
N MET A 468 2.82 -32.01 6.86
CA MET A 468 3.02 -32.81 8.07
C MET A 468 2.92 -31.93 9.31
N PHE A 469 1.75 -31.91 9.94
CA PHE A 469 1.55 -31.19 11.20
C PHE A 469 2.34 -31.83 12.34
N PRO A 470 3.02 -31.02 13.19
CA PRO A 470 3.73 -31.54 14.35
C PRO A 470 2.74 -32.22 15.33
N GLN A 471 3.11 -33.40 15.85
CA GLN A 471 2.27 -34.14 16.79
C GLN A 471 2.23 -33.50 18.18
N ASP A 472 3.35 -32.92 18.60
CA ASP A 472 3.48 -32.17 19.85
C ASP A 472 3.89 -30.74 19.54
N LEU A 473 3.04 -29.77 19.85
CA LEU A 473 3.36 -28.37 19.60
C LEU A 473 4.27 -27.78 20.67
N GLN A 474 4.35 -28.33 21.88
CA GLN A 474 5.08 -27.74 23.01
C GLN A 474 6.52 -28.22 23.08
N VAL A 475 7.24 -28.03 21.97
CA VAL A 475 8.67 -28.32 21.88
C VAL A 475 9.38 -27.06 21.40
N ALA A 476 10.46 -26.70 22.10
CA ALA A 476 11.27 -25.55 21.74
C ALA A 476 11.77 -25.68 20.29
N SER A 477 11.69 -24.60 19.54
CA SER A 477 12.13 -24.53 18.16
C SER A 477 12.90 -23.26 17.86
N TRP A 478 13.83 -23.39 16.92
CA TRP A 478 14.68 -22.31 16.43
C TRP A 478 14.47 -22.18 14.93
N ALA A 479 14.42 -20.95 14.46
CA ALA A 479 14.25 -20.69 13.04
C ALA A 479 14.99 -19.45 12.59
N LEU A 480 15.25 -19.40 11.30
CA LEU A 480 15.73 -18.21 10.59
C LEU A 480 14.75 -17.89 9.48
N VAL A 481 14.16 -16.70 9.54
CA VAL A 481 13.57 -16.07 8.36
C VAL A 481 14.68 -15.44 7.55
N CYS A 482 14.68 -15.64 6.23
CA CYS A 482 15.61 -15.02 5.29
C CYS A 482 14.89 -14.70 3.96
N ARG A 483 15.50 -13.90 3.09
CA ARG A 483 14.98 -13.63 1.74
C ARG A 483 16.05 -13.92 0.68
N PRO A 484 16.29 -15.18 0.30
CA PRO A 484 17.17 -15.46 -0.82
C PRO A 484 16.55 -14.90 -2.10
N ARG A 485 17.24 -13.93 -2.70
CA ARG A 485 16.74 -13.13 -3.83
C ARG A 485 15.50 -12.33 -3.44
N TRP A 486 14.29 -12.82 -3.79
CA TRP A 486 13.07 -12.02 -3.78
C TRP A 486 11.96 -12.55 -2.86
N LYS A 487 12.02 -13.82 -2.44
CA LYS A 487 10.94 -14.47 -1.67
C LYS A 487 11.43 -14.79 -0.26
N ALA A 488 10.65 -14.40 0.74
CA ALA A 488 10.91 -14.76 2.12
C ALA A 488 10.78 -16.29 2.29
N GLN A 489 11.68 -16.87 3.07
CA GLN A 489 11.77 -18.29 3.37
C GLN A 489 12.04 -18.49 4.85
N LEU A 490 11.56 -19.62 5.36
CA LEU A 490 11.79 -20.06 6.73
C LEU A 490 12.71 -21.27 6.73
N LEU A 491 13.83 -21.18 7.43
CA LEU A 491 14.73 -22.30 7.71
C LEU A 491 14.53 -22.74 9.15
N VAL A 492 14.22 -24.02 9.36
CA VAL A 492 14.27 -24.63 10.69
C VAL A 492 15.73 -24.83 11.06
N LEU A 493 16.11 -24.40 12.26
CA LEU A 493 17.44 -24.52 12.80
C LEU A 493 17.44 -25.47 14.00
N ASP A 494 18.58 -26.09 14.27
CA ASP A 494 18.87 -26.60 15.60
C ASP A 494 19.40 -25.47 16.51
N ALA A 495 19.50 -25.77 17.81
CA ALA A 495 19.96 -24.80 18.80
C ALA A 495 21.40 -24.32 18.55
N ALA A 496 22.27 -25.19 18.05
CA ALA A 496 23.68 -24.89 17.81
C ALA A 496 23.86 -23.92 16.62
N ALA A 497 23.19 -24.19 15.51
CA ALA A 497 23.15 -23.31 14.33
C ALA A 497 22.57 -21.93 14.67
N HIS A 498 21.51 -21.89 15.47
CA HIS A 498 20.93 -20.64 15.95
C HIS A 498 21.92 -19.86 16.81
N ALA A 499 22.61 -20.52 17.76
CA ALA A 499 23.60 -19.86 18.62
C ALA A 499 24.76 -19.25 17.80
N ALA A 500 25.26 -19.96 16.79
CA ALA A 500 26.28 -19.41 15.88
C ALA A 500 25.78 -18.17 15.14
N LEU A 501 24.61 -18.23 14.51
CA LEU A 501 24.04 -17.08 13.79
C LEU A 501 23.74 -15.90 14.72
N GLN A 502 23.31 -16.16 15.96
CA GLN A 502 23.07 -15.14 16.96
C GLN A 502 24.36 -14.43 17.37
N ALA A 503 25.47 -15.16 17.54
CA ALA A 503 26.79 -14.57 17.79
C ALA A 503 27.22 -13.67 16.61
N LEU A 504 27.01 -14.11 15.37
CA LEU A 504 27.29 -13.28 14.19
C LEU A 504 26.39 -12.04 14.14
N GLN A 505 25.09 -12.16 14.46
CA GLN A 505 24.16 -11.02 14.52
C GLN A 505 24.57 -9.98 15.57
N GLN A 506 25.17 -10.42 16.68
CA GLN A 506 25.76 -9.55 17.71
C GLN A 506 27.13 -8.96 17.31
N GLY A 507 27.58 -9.25 16.08
CA GLY A 507 28.82 -8.75 15.52
C GLY A 507 30.06 -9.47 16.02
N GLN A 508 29.95 -10.66 16.63
CA GLN A 508 31.10 -11.46 17.07
C GLN A 508 31.90 -12.02 15.89
N THR A 509 33.09 -12.58 16.16
CA THR A 509 33.91 -13.22 15.13
C THR A 509 33.35 -14.58 14.74
N PHE A 510 33.73 -15.08 13.57
CA PHE A 510 33.32 -16.41 13.12
C PHE A 510 33.78 -17.50 14.09
N GLY A 511 35.00 -17.41 14.63
CA GLY A 511 35.49 -18.33 15.67
C GLY A 511 34.57 -18.40 16.89
N ALA A 512 34.19 -17.25 17.44
CA ALA A 512 33.28 -17.19 18.58
C ALA A 512 31.88 -17.76 18.26
N ALA A 513 31.41 -17.58 17.02
CA ALA A 513 30.18 -18.20 16.56
C ALA A 513 30.27 -19.73 16.48
N LEU A 514 31.42 -20.27 16.04
CA LEU A 514 31.67 -21.72 16.05
C LEU A 514 31.76 -22.27 17.47
N ASP A 515 32.45 -21.57 18.37
CA ASP A 515 32.53 -21.95 19.78
C ASP A 515 31.13 -22.06 20.39
N ALA A 516 30.26 -21.07 20.16
CA ALA A 516 28.87 -21.09 20.64
C ALA A 516 28.05 -22.27 20.10
N ALA A 517 28.28 -22.71 18.85
CA ALA A 517 27.64 -23.90 18.30
C ALA A 517 28.19 -25.19 18.90
N PHE A 518 29.52 -25.34 18.96
CA PHE A 518 30.18 -26.55 19.48
C PHE A 518 29.97 -26.76 20.98
N GLU A 519 29.75 -25.70 21.75
CA GLU A 519 29.34 -25.79 23.16
C GLU A 519 27.98 -26.48 23.34
N LEU A 520 27.04 -26.29 22.39
CA LEU A 520 25.72 -26.89 22.41
C LEU A 520 25.68 -28.27 21.73
N ASP A 521 26.43 -28.43 20.65
CA ASP A 521 26.56 -29.70 19.92
C ASP A 521 28.02 -29.94 19.49
N PRO A 522 28.77 -30.81 20.19
CA PRO A 522 30.12 -31.18 19.80
C PRO A 522 30.22 -31.84 18.41
N ALA A 523 29.11 -32.33 17.85
CA ALA A 523 29.03 -32.93 16.52
C ALA A 523 28.55 -31.94 15.44
N PHE A 524 28.51 -30.64 15.73
CA PHE A 524 28.04 -29.60 14.82
C PHE A 524 28.73 -29.67 13.44
N ASP A 525 27.93 -29.96 12.39
CA ASP A 525 28.42 -30.04 11.01
C ASP A 525 28.52 -28.62 10.41
N LEU A 526 29.65 -27.96 10.65
CA LEU A 526 29.95 -26.65 10.08
C LEU A 526 29.82 -26.64 8.54
N THR A 527 30.24 -27.71 7.86
CA THR A 527 30.26 -27.72 6.40
C THR A 527 28.84 -27.73 5.84
N ALA A 528 27.94 -28.51 6.43
CA ALA A 528 26.53 -28.53 6.03
C ALA A 528 25.84 -27.19 6.31
N HIS A 529 26.03 -26.63 7.51
CA HIS A 529 25.41 -25.35 7.89
C HIS A 529 25.90 -24.18 7.05
N LEU A 530 27.21 -24.07 6.82
CA LEU A 530 27.78 -23.00 6.01
C LEU A 530 27.30 -23.08 4.55
N ARG A 531 27.17 -24.29 4.00
CA ARG A 531 26.58 -24.50 2.67
C ARG A 531 25.14 -24.01 2.62
N GLN A 532 24.34 -24.32 3.64
CA GLN A 532 22.95 -23.84 3.73
C GLN A 532 22.90 -22.31 3.84
N TRP A 533 23.70 -21.70 4.72
CA TRP A 533 23.74 -20.26 4.92
C TRP A 533 24.14 -19.49 3.65
N LEU A 534 25.11 -20.00 2.88
CA LEU A 534 25.48 -19.44 1.58
C LEU A 534 24.38 -19.61 0.54
N ALA A 535 23.77 -20.80 0.45
CA ALA A 535 22.69 -21.08 -0.49
C ALA A 535 21.45 -20.19 -0.27
N HIS A 536 21.19 -19.81 0.98
CA HIS A 536 20.07 -18.95 1.36
C HIS A 536 20.45 -17.48 1.55
N ALA A 537 21.67 -17.07 1.16
CA ALA A 537 22.15 -15.69 1.27
C ALA A 537 22.03 -15.10 2.70
N VAL A 538 22.27 -15.94 3.72
CA VAL A 538 22.16 -15.56 5.13
C VAL A 538 23.25 -14.58 5.53
N LEU A 539 24.46 -14.77 5.00
CA LEU A 539 25.62 -13.93 5.30
C LEU A 539 25.78 -12.85 4.24
N ALA A 540 26.02 -11.62 4.69
CA ALA A 540 26.45 -10.48 3.87
C ALA A 540 27.92 -10.13 4.18
N ALA A 541 28.60 -9.59 3.16
CA ALA A 541 30.05 -9.36 3.16
C ALA A 541 30.53 -8.22 4.08
#